data_AF-A0A924I1U8-F1
#
_entry.id   AF-A0A924I1U8-F1
#
_cell.length_a   1.000
_cell.length_b   1.000
_cell.length_c   1.000
_cell.angle_alpha   90.00
_cell.angle_beta   90.00
_cell.angle_gamma   90.00
#
_symmetry.space_group_name_H-M   'P 1'
#
loop_
_entity.id
_entity.type
_entity.pdbx_description
1 polymer ?
#
loop_
_entity_poly.entity_id
_entity_poly.type
_entity_poly.pdbx_seq_one_letter_code
_entity_poly.pdbx_strand_id
1 'polypeptide(L)'
;CMAPDQTVLNYWVLRSNLAVYNYALELPGSEVTGCCVTSDHFEVKGSQISDRGNPLTYLHYIGLSSSLFKQLCSGENLDFPYRDVFLHYRYLHEPSERPPLIGKPHPHNTRSFTDRILTKLCLPR
;
A
#
# COMPACT_ATOMS: atom_id res chain seq x y z
N CYS A 1 11.79 -8.75 -6.78
CA CYS A 1 10.52 -9.43 -7.07
C CYS A 1 9.94 -8.75 -8.30
N MET A 2 10.07 -9.35 -9.49
CA MET A 2 9.19 -8.97 -10.61
C MET A 2 7.77 -9.33 -10.19
N ALA A 3 6.78 -8.50 -10.47
CA ALA A 3 5.37 -8.82 -10.25
C ALA A 3 4.93 -9.78 -11.38
N PRO A 4 5.11 -11.10 -11.23
CA PRO A 4 5.05 -12.02 -12.37
C PRO A 4 3.63 -12.07 -12.92
N ASP A 5 2.66 -12.03 -12.00
CA ASP A 5 1.24 -12.09 -12.28
C ASP A 5 0.75 -10.85 -13.03
N GLN A 6 1.32 -9.67 -12.78
CA GLN A 6 0.91 -8.44 -13.46
C GLN A 6 1.24 -8.50 -14.96
N THR A 7 2.42 -9.01 -15.33
CA THR A 7 2.78 -9.17 -16.74
C THR A 7 1.93 -10.23 -17.42
N VAL A 8 1.68 -11.36 -16.75
CA VAL A 8 0.82 -12.44 -17.29
C VAL A 8 -0.61 -11.93 -17.50
N LEU A 9 -1.19 -11.25 -16.49
CA LEU A 9 -2.54 -10.71 -16.57
C LEU A 9 -2.66 -9.67 -17.68
N ASN A 10 -1.70 -8.75 -17.81
CA ASN A 10 -1.67 -7.75 -18.88
C ASN A 10 -1.67 -8.42 -20.26
N TYR A 11 -0.87 -9.47 -20.45
CA TYR A 11 -0.83 -10.21 -21.70
C TYR A 11 -2.17 -10.91 -21.99
N TRP A 12 -2.79 -11.52 -20.98
CA TRP A 12 -4.09 -12.17 -21.13
C TRP A 12 -5.19 -11.19 -21.49
N VAL A 13 -5.26 -10.05 -20.81
CA VAL A 13 -6.20 -8.97 -21.11
C VAL A 13 -6.05 -8.50 -22.56
N LEU A 14 -4.80 -8.25 -22.99
CA LEU A 14 -4.49 -7.86 -24.37
C LEU A 14 -4.96 -8.90 -25.39
N ARG A 15 -4.85 -10.20 -25.08
CA ARG A 15 -5.20 -11.30 -26.01
C ARG A 15 -6.66 -11.71 -25.99
N SER A 16 -7.41 -11.40 -24.94
CA SER A 16 -8.75 -11.96 -24.70
C SER A 16 -9.92 -11.12 -25.26
N ASN A 17 -9.64 -10.01 -25.96
CA ASN A 17 -10.65 -9.08 -26.49
C ASN A 17 -11.71 -8.66 -25.44
N LEU A 18 -11.30 -8.54 -24.17
CA LEU A 18 -12.16 -8.12 -23.08
C LEU A 18 -12.33 -6.60 -23.13
N ALA A 19 -13.55 -6.14 -22.89
CA ALA A 19 -13.79 -4.73 -22.57
C ALA A 19 -13.26 -4.47 -21.15
N VAL A 20 -12.14 -3.74 -21.05
CA VAL A 20 -11.51 -3.40 -19.78
C VAL A 20 -11.58 -1.90 -19.58
N TYR A 21 -11.99 -1.49 -18.39
CA TYR A 21 -12.01 -0.10 -17.96
C TYR A 21 -10.98 0.10 -16.85
N ASN A 22 -9.97 0.93 -17.09
CA ASN A 22 -8.95 1.25 -16.11
C ASN A 22 -9.17 2.66 -15.58
N TYR A 23 -9.74 2.79 -14.38
CA TYR A 23 -10.03 4.10 -13.76
C TYR A 23 -8.82 5.04 -13.70
N ALA A 24 -7.59 4.52 -13.62
CA ALA A 24 -6.39 5.36 -13.60
C ALA A 24 -6.05 5.97 -14.98
N LEU A 25 -6.58 5.41 -16.08
CA LEU A 25 -6.35 5.87 -17.45
C LEU A 25 -7.59 6.53 -18.08
N GLU A 26 -8.77 6.04 -17.72
CA GLU A 26 -10.03 6.36 -18.41
C GLU A 26 -10.85 7.46 -17.71
N LEU A 27 -10.56 7.77 -16.43
CA LEU A 27 -11.20 8.90 -15.76
C LEU A 27 -10.66 10.25 -16.28
N PRO A 28 -11.46 11.32 -16.21
CA PRO A 28 -10.95 12.67 -16.42
C PRO A 28 -9.75 12.96 -15.51
N GLY A 29 -8.74 13.67 -15.99
CA GLY A 29 -7.52 13.93 -15.21
C GLY A 29 -7.75 14.64 -13.86
N SER A 30 -8.86 15.38 -13.74
CA SER A 30 -9.32 15.98 -12.48
C SER A 30 -9.84 14.96 -11.46
N GLU A 31 -10.25 13.77 -11.89
CA GLU A 31 -10.84 12.70 -11.07
C GLU A 31 -9.88 11.52 -10.84
N VAL A 32 -8.84 11.37 -11.68
CA VAL A 32 -7.82 10.34 -11.50
C VAL A 32 -7.11 10.52 -10.15
N THR A 33 -7.16 9.48 -9.33
CA THR A 33 -6.44 9.42 -8.05
C THR A 33 -5.24 8.50 -8.13
N GLY A 34 -4.19 8.83 -7.40
CA GLY A 34 -3.13 7.86 -7.08
C GLY A 34 -3.66 6.78 -6.13
N CYS A 35 -2.92 5.69 -6.00
CA CYS A 35 -3.27 4.61 -5.06
C CYS A 35 -2.09 4.09 -4.25
N CYS A 36 -0.87 4.60 -4.44
CA CYS A 36 0.31 4.05 -3.78
C CYS A 36 0.44 4.55 -2.34
N VAL A 37 0.66 3.65 -1.38
CA VAL A 37 0.95 4.01 0.03
C VAL A 37 2.16 4.94 0.20
N THR A 38 3.06 5.00 -0.79
CA THR A 38 4.24 5.87 -0.74
C THR A 38 4.01 7.23 -1.40
N SER A 39 2.80 7.52 -1.89
CA SER A 39 2.44 8.86 -2.37
C SER A 39 2.39 9.82 -1.19
N ASP A 40 3.01 10.99 -1.32
CA ASP A 40 3.10 12.02 -0.27
C ASP A 40 2.01 13.09 -0.38
N HIS A 41 1.22 13.04 -1.45
CA HIS A 41 0.26 14.08 -1.80
C HIS A 41 -1.19 13.76 -1.38
N PHE A 42 -1.44 12.67 -0.66
CA PHE A 42 -2.79 12.37 -0.17
C PHE A 42 -3.12 13.10 1.13
N GLU A 43 -4.37 13.54 1.23
CA GLU A 43 -4.95 14.16 2.41
C GLU A 43 -5.71 13.12 3.23
N VAL A 44 -5.50 13.10 4.54
CA VAL A 44 -6.20 12.20 5.46
C VAL A 44 -7.10 12.99 6.38
N LYS A 45 -8.40 12.67 6.38
CA LYS A 45 -9.39 13.26 7.29
C LYS A 45 -10.15 12.15 8.00
N GLY A 46 -9.75 11.86 9.25
CA GLY A 46 -10.25 10.69 9.97
C GLY A 46 -9.73 9.41 9.33
N SER A 47 -10.62 8.56 8.81
CA SER A 47 -10.27 7.37 8.03
C SER A 47 -10.39 7.55 6.51
N GLN A 48 -10.93 8.67 6.05
CA GLN A 48 -11.06 8.97 4.62
C GLN A 48 -9.73 9.51 4.09
N ILE A 49 -9.28 8.93 2.97
CA ILE A 49 -8.12 9.43 2.21
C ILE A 49 -8.63 10.04 0.90
N SER A 50 -8.06 11.19 0.53
CA SER A 50 -8.36 11.89 -0.72
C SER A 50 -7.09 12.30 -1.46
N ASP A 51 -7.18 12.39 -2.79
CA ASP A 51 -6.16 12.94 -3.68
C ASP A 51 -6.76 14.14 -4.43
N ARG A 52 -6.24 15.35 -4.16
CA ARG A 52 -6.75 16.61 -4.72
C ARG A 52 -8.26 16.80 -4.52
N GLY A 53 -8.75 16.46 -3.33
CA GLY A 53 -10.17 16.54 -2.97
C GLY A 53 -11.03 15.36 -3.41
N ASN A 54 -10.53 14.46 -4.27
CA ASN A 54 -11.26 13.27 -4.69
C ASN A 54 -11.01 12.11 -3.72
N PRO A 55 -12.05 11.46 -3.18
CA PRO A 55 -11.91 10.26 -2.36
C PRO A 55 -11.13 9.16 -3.10
N LEU A 56 -10.13 8.57 -2.44
CA LEU A 56 -9.50 7.37 -2.96
C LEU A 56 -10.50 6.22 -2.97
N THR A 57 -10.55 5.49 -4.09
CA THR A 57 -11.32 4.23 -4.17
C THR A 57 -10.63 3.10 -3.43
N TYR A 58 -9.29 3.07 -3.47
CA TYR A 58 -8.47 2.09 -2.74
C TYR A 58 -7.07 2.66 -2.48
N LEU A 59 -6.45 2.18 -1.40
CA LEU A 59 -5.04 2.43 -1.09
C LEU A 59 -4.26 1.11 -1.20
N HIS A 60 -3.29 1.08 -2.09
CA HIS A 60 -2.43 -0.07 -2.32
C HIS A 60 -1.14 0.06 -1.53
N TYR A 61 -0.98 -0.82 -0.54
CA TYR A 61 0.25 -0.94 0.26
C TYR A 61 1.38 -1.67 -0.48
N ILE A 62 1.58 -1.33 -1.76
CA ILE A 62 2.60 -1.93 -2.61
C ILE A 62 4.00 -1.64 -2.04
N GLY A 63 4.86 -2.66 -2.08
CA GLY A 63 6.24 -2.56 -1.59
C GLY A 63 6.40 -2.74 -0.07
N LEU A 64 5.31 -2.84 0.69
CA LEU A 64 5.34 -3.27 2.09
C LEU A 64 5.21 -4.79 2.20
N SER A 65 5.94 -5.38 3.15
CA SER A 65 5.95 -6.83 3.35
C SER A 65 4.68 -7.32 4.05
N SER A 66 4.23 -8.54 3.78
CA SER A 66 3.11 -9.13 4.53
C SER A 66 3.45 -9.37 6.01
N SER A 67 4.73 -9.58 6.33
CA SER A 67 5.20 -9.69 7.72
C SER A 67 5.00 -8.41 8.52
N LEU A 68 5.18 -7.23 7.90
CA LEU A 68 4.91 -5.94 8.55
C LEU A 68 3.48 -5.88 9.11
N PHE A 69 2.49 -6.27 8.31
CA PHE A 69 1.10 -6.25 8.74
C PHE A 69 0.82 -7.29 9.83
N LYS A 70 1.43 -8.48 9.74
CA LYS A 70 1.31 -9.51 10.79
C LYS A 70 1.85 -9.01 12.13
N GLN A 71 3.02 -8.37 12.11
CA GLN A 71 3.65 -7.79 13.30
C GLN A 71 2.78 -6.69 13.92
N LEU A 72 2.29 -5.75 13.11
CA LEU A 72 1.39 -4.70 13.58
C LEU A 72 0.12 -5.29 14.22
N CYS A 73 -0.52 -6.26 13.55
CA CYS A 73 -1.71 -6.92 14.07
C CYS A 73 -1.46 -7.78 15.33
N SER A 74 -0.20 -8.10 15.63
CA SER A 74 0.20 -8.76 16.88
C SER A 74 0.47 -7.77 18.05
N GLY A 75 0.33 -6.47 17.80
CA GLY A 75 0.51 -5.41 18.80
C GLY A 75 1.86 -4.69 18.75
N GLU A 76 2.72 -5.01 17.78
CA GLU A 76 3.97 -4.27 17.57
C GLU A 76 3.67 -2.86 17.04
N ASN A 77 4.15 -1.81 17.72
CA ASN A 77 3.88 -0.41 17.35
C ASN A 77 4.83 0.05 16.24
N LEU A 78 4.60 -0.46 15.04
CA LEU A 78 5.36 -0.13 13.84
C LEU A 78 4.89 1.19 13.23
N ASP A 79 5.80 1.95 12.63
CA ASP A 79 5.50 3.17 11.87
C ASP A 79 5.65 2.94 10.37
N PHE A 80 4.61 3.31 9.61
CA PHE A 80 4.58 3.34 8.15
C PHE A 80 3.40 4.20 7.65
N PRO A 81 3.44 4.72 6.41
CA PRO A 81 2.40 5.61 5.92
C PRO A 81 1.01 4.98 5.95
N TYR A 82 0.02 5.77 6.38
CA TYR A 82 -1.40 5.37 6.48
C TYR A 82 -1.68 4.17 7.41
N ARG A 83 -0.77 3.83 8.34
CA ARG A 83 -0.96 2.74 9.33
C ARG A 83 -2.29 2.80 10.06
N ASP A 84 -2.69 3.97 10.54
CA ASP A 84 -3.92 4.09 11.33
C ASP A 84 -5.18 3.90 10.48
N VAL A 85 -5.11 4.26 9.19
CA VAL A 85 -6.16 3.96 8.20
C VAL A 85 -6.21 2.46 7.93
N PHE A 86 -5.06 1.80 7.77
CA PHE A 86 -5.01 0.33 7.67
C PHE A 86 -5.68 -0.33 8.88
N LEU A 87 -5.34 0.07 10.10
CA LEU A 87 -5.93 -0.50 11.32
C LEU A 87 -7.42 -0.22 11.42
N HIS A 88 -7.88 0.98 11.04
CA HIS A 88 -9.30 1.30 11.01
C HIS A 88 -10.08 0.33 10.12
N TYR A 89 -9.64 0.14 8.87
CA TYR A 89 -10.34 -0.75 7.93
C TYR A 89 -10.14 -2.23 8.25
N ARG A 90 -8.96 -2.63 8.75
CA ARG A 90 -8.68 -4.03 9.14
C ARG A 90 -9.60 -4.54 10.24
N TYR A 91 -10.01 -3.66 11.13
CA TYR A 91 -10.87 -3.98 12.28
C TYR A 91 -12.22 -3.25 12.21
N LEU A 92 -12.65 -2.83 11.01
CA LEU A 92 -13.88 -2.02 10.83
C LEU A 92 -15.12 -2.70 11.44
N HIS A 93 -15.23 -4.01 11.27
CA HIS A 93 -16.36 -4.81 11.76
C HIS A 93 -16.13 -5.41 13.16
N GLU A 94 -14.89 -5.39 13.65
CA GLU A 94 -14.48 -6.00 14.91
C GLU A 94 -13.52 -5.05 15.67
N PRO A 95 -13.96 -3.84 16.02
CA PRO A 95 -13.07 -2.82 16.58
C PRO A 95 -12.49 -3.19 17.95
N SER A 96 -13.16 -4.09 18.70
CA SER A 96 -12.65 -4.64 19.96
C SER A 96 -11.42 -5.53 19.79
N GLU A 97 -11.23 -6.12 18.61
CA GLU A 97 -10.10 -7.01 18.28
C GLU A 97 -8.86 -6.24 17.84
N ARG A 98 -8.95 -4.91 17.71
CA ARG A 98 -7.80 -4.07 17.35
C ARG A 98 -6.77 -4.14 18.48
N PRO A 99 -5.51 -4.54 18.18
CA PRO A 99 -4.49 -4.65 19.21
C PRO A 99 -4.14 -3.28 19.78
N PRO A 100 -3.91 -3.18 21.11
CA PRO A 100 -3.40 -1.97 21.71
C PRO A 100 -1.93 -1.77 21.27
N LEU A 101 -1.63 -0.62 20.67
CA LEU A 101 -0.26 -0.24 20.33
C LEU A 101 0.36 0.51 21.51
N ILE A 102 1.38 -0.08 22.13
CA ILE A 102 2.04 0.46 23.32
C ILE A 102 3.34 1.16 22.93
N GLY A 103 3.68 2.24 23.63
CA GLY A 103 4.94 2.95 23.46
C GLY A 103 4.97 3.87 22.23
N LYS A 104 6.16 4.29 21.84
CA LYS A 104 6.35 5.13 20.65
C LYS A 104 6.40 4.26 19.40
N PRO A 105 5.77 4.67 18.29
CA PRO A 105 5.97 4.02 17.00
C PRO A 105 7.45 3.96 16.66
N HIS A 106 7.93 2.80 16.24
CA HIS A 106 9.28 2.67 15.71
C HIS A 106 9.23 2.37 14.21
N PRO A 107 10.16 2.94 13.42
CA PRO A 107 10.15 2.73 11.98
C PRO A 107 10.29 1.25 11.67
N HIS A 108 9.44 0.74 10.78
CA HIS A 108 9.69 -0.56 10.21
C HIS A 108 11.02 -0.53 9.48
N ASN A 109 11.89 -1.49 9.79
CA ASN A 109 13.22 -1.61 9.19
C ASN A 109 13.08 -1.92 7.71
N THR A 110 12.91 -0.87 6.92
CA THR A 110 12.96 -0.95 5.46
C THR A 110 14.43 -1.13 5.11
N ARG A 111 14.77 -2.23 4.42
CA ARG A 111 16.11 -2.42 3.87
C ARG A 111 16.51 -1.12 3.16
N SER A 112 17.68 -0.60 3.52
CA SER A 112 18.23 0.61 2.91
C SER A 112 18.19 0.49 1.39
N PHE A 113 18.05 1.62 0.68
CA PHE A 113 18.22 1.66 -0.77
C PHE A 113 19.54 1.00 -1.19
N THR A 114 20.61 1.17 -0.41
CA THR A 114 21.90 0.53 -0.61
C THR A 114 21.82 -0.99 -0.45
N ASP A 115 21.14 -1.50 0.59
CA ASP A 115 20.93 -2.94 0.78
C ASP A 115 20.14 -3.56 -0.38
N ARG A 116 19.15 -2.85 -0.92
CA ARG A 116 18.35 -3.30 -2.07
C ARG A 116 19.19 -3.36 -3.35
N ILE A 117 20.09 -2.40 -3.55
CA ILE A 117 21.02 -2.37 -4.69
C ILE A 117 22.06 -3.49 -4.57
N LEU A 118 22.70 -3.65 -3.41
CA LEU A 118 23.68 -4.71 -3.15
C LEU A 118 23.07 -6.11 -3.34
N THR A 119 21.85 -6.32 -2.84
CA THR A 119 21.10 -7.58 -3.06
C THR A 119 20.81 -7.82 -4.54
N LYS A 120 20.46 -6.77 -5.31
CA LYS A 120 20.22 -6.90 -6.76
C LYS A 120 21.51 -7.18 -7.55
N LEU A 121 22.66 -6.76 -7.03
CA LEU A 121 23.97 -6.95 -7.65
C LEU A 121 24.70 -8.21 -7.15
N CYS A 122 24.06 -9.02 -6.28
CA CYS A 122 24.66 -10.22 -5.67
C CYS A 122 26.01 -9.96 -4.96
N LEU A 123 26.21 -8.75 -4.42
CA LEU A 123 27.42 -8.39 -3.69
C LEU A 123 27.24 -8.66 -2.18
N PRO A 124 28.21 -9.32 -1.51
CA PRO A 124 28.17 -9.48 -0.06
C PRO A 124 28.37 -8.14 0.64
N ARG A 125 27.93 -8.07 1.90
CA ARG A 125 28.07 -6.90 2.78
C ARG A 125 29.52 -6.51 3.03
#